data_AF-A0A137SPY7-F1
#
_entry.id   AF-A0A137SPY7-F1
#
_cell.length_a   1.000
_cell.length_b   1.000
_cell.length_c   1.000
_cell.angle_alpha   90.00
_cell.angle_beta   90.00
_cell.angle_gamma   90.00
#
_symmetry.space_group_name_H-M   'P 1'
#
loop_
_entity.id
_entity.type
_entity.pdbx_description
1 polymer ?
#
loop_
_entity_poly.entity_id
_entity_poly.type
_entity_poly.pdbx_seq_one_letter_code
_entity_poly.pdbx_strand_id
1 'polypeptide(L)'
;MPLTVITLKNSPPSLRGDLTKWMQEISTGVYVGNFNSKIRAELWKRIVESVGTGEATMSYAFRNEIGYNFETHNSTKIPMDFDGIPLVFTPIKKTETTDQKLGFSKAAMMRKSKRYSSKDTQNNSKNYVVIDLETTGLDPIDDRIIEIAAIKIGKETKEYTCFVKQEKELTQKIKKLTGISQIEIENGKEEKIAISELLEFIGKESILGYNVDFDISFINEALKRQKKKKIENKIYDVMKYAKDEKASLKNYKLETVLKEYGINEKVPHRAMKDAQIIQKLASKIKTLMDKL
;
A
#
# COMPACT_ATOMS: atom_id res chain seq x y z
N MET A 1 -10.11 -37.07 -25.67
CA MET A 1 -11.15 -36.12 -26.14
C MET A 1 -10.97 -34.81 -25.40
N PRO A 2 -10.97 -33.64 -26.07
CA PRO A 2 -10.74 -32.36 -25.39
C PRO A 2 -11.94 -31.97 -24.52
N LEU A 3 -11.87 -32.31 -23.24
CA LEU A 3 -12.89 -31.96 -22.26
C LEU A 3 -12.72 -30.50 -21.82
N THR A 4 -13.79 -29.71 -21.86
CA THR A 4 -13.85 -28.34 -21.32
C THR A 4 -14.88 -28.27 -20.21
N VAL A 5 -14.50 -27.73 -19.06
CA VAL A 5 -15.36 -27.52 -17.89
C VAL A 5 -15.37 -26.03 -17.55
N ILE A 6 -16.54 -25.44 -17.42
CA ILE A 6 -16.72 -24.04 -17.03
C ILE A 6 -17.47 -23.97 -15.70
N THR A 7 -16.93 -23.22 -14.74
CA THR A 7 -17.57 -22.94 -13.47
C THR A 7 -17.85 -21.45 -13.34
N LEU A 8 -19.09 -21.09 -13.05
CA LEU A 8 -19.57 -19.72 -12.84
C LEU A 8 -20.09 -19.54 -11.42
N LYS A 9 -19.84 -18.36 -10.83
CA LYS A 9 -20.33 -17.96 -9.52
C LYS A 9 -20.81 -16.52 -9.57
N ASN A 10 -21.97 -16.22 -8.96
CA ASN A 10 -22.60 -14.90 -8.99
C ASN A 10 -22.76 -14.31 -10.41
N SER A 11 -22.92 -15.17 -11.43
CA SER A 11 -23.09 -14.76 -12.82
C SER A 11 -24.55 -14.45 -13.17
N PRO A 12 -24.79 -13.54 -14.14
CA PRO A 12 -26.14 -13.21 -14.61
C PRO A 12 -26.90 -14.42 -15.19
N PRO A 13 -28.24 -14.51 -15.01
CA PRO A 13 -29.05 -15.60 -15.59
C PRO A 13 -28.95 -15.70 -17.11
N SER A 14 -28.79 -14.56 -17.80
CA SER A 14 -28.63 -14.49 -19.26
C SER A 14 -27.40 -15.27 -19.75
N LEU A 15 -26.27 -15.15 -19.05
CA LEU A 15 -25.05 -15.89 -19.39
C LEU A 15 -25.22 -17.39 -19.15
N ARG A 16 -25.88 -17.78 -18.05
CA ARG A 16 -26.14 -19.20 -17.76
C ARG A 16 -27.00 -19.85 -18.84
N GLY A 17 -28.12 -19.21 -19.20
CA GLY A 17 -29.01 -19.70 -20.26
C GLY A 17 -28.36 -19.65 -21.65
N ASP A 18 -27.35 -18.81 -21.85
CA ASP A 18 -26.60 -18.78 -23.09
C ASP A 18 -25.57 -19.93 -23.18
N LEU A 19 -24.91 -20.29 -22.07
CA LEU A 19 -24.00 -21.43 -22.01
C LEU A 19 -24.70 -22.78 -22.20
N THR A 20 -25.94 -22.93 -21.74
CA THR A 20 -26.72 -24.17 -21.94
C THR A 20 -27.00 -24.48 -23.40
N LYS A 21 -26.83 -23.52 -24.33
CA LYS A 21 -26.94 -23.77 -25.78
C LYS A 21 -25.79 -24.60 -26.33
N TRP A 22 -24.64 -24.58 -25.65
CA TRP A 22 -23.39 -25.17 -26.13
C TRP A 22 -22.86 -26.26 -25.19
N MET A 23 -23.22 -26.20 -23.91
CA MET A 23 -22.70 -27.06 -22.85
C MET A 23 -23.83 -27.63 -21.99
N GLN A 24 -23.58 -28.75 -21.34
CA GLN A 24 -24.50 -29.33 -20.37
C GLN A 24 -24.20 -28.78 -18.97
N GLU A 25 -25.19 -28.19 -18.31
CA GLU A 25 -25.10 -27.88 -16.87
C GLU A 25 -25.30 -29.18 -16.09
N ILE A 26 -24.28 -29.61 -15.35
CA ILE A 26 -24.29 -30.86 -14.56
C ILE A 26 -24.53 -30.59 -13.07
N SER A 27 -24.30 -29.35 -12.65
CA SER A 27 -24.54 -28.82 -11.31
C SER A 27 -24.67 -27.31 -11.42
N THR A 28 -25.27 -26.64 -10.43
CA THR A 28 -25.47 -25.20 -10.47
C THR A 28 -24.17 -24.45 -10.76
N GLY A 29 -24.14 -23.75 -11.91
CA GLY A 29 -22.98 -22.99 -12.36
C GLY A 29 -21.82 -23.84 -12.87
N VAL A 30 -21.97 -25.16 -13.06
CA VAL A 30 -20.93 -26.06 -13.60
C VAL A 30 -21.39 -26.64 -14.94
N TYR A 31 -20.67 -26.27 -15.99
CA TYR A 31 -20.97 -26.63 -17.37
C TYR A 31 -19.87 -27.50 -17.95
N VAL A 32 -20.24 -28.57 -18.66
CA VAL A 32 -19.30 -29.47 -19.32
C VAL A 32 -19.60 -29.53 -20.82
N GLY A 33 -18.55 -29.47 -21.62
CA GLY A 33 -18.62 -29.53 -23.08
C GLY A 33 -17.32 -30.04 -23.70
N ASN A 34 -17.34 -30.26 -25.01
CA ASN A 34 -16.18 -30.72 -25.77
C ASN A 34 -15.97 -29.80 -26.97
N PHE A 35 -14.88 -29.04 -26.96
CA PHE A 35 -14.62 -28.00 -27.94
C PHE A 35 -13.17 -28.03 -28.38
N ASN A 36 -12.93 -27.68 -29.64
CA ASN A 36 -11.58 -27.42 -30.13
C ASN A 36 -11.04 -26.08 -29.57
N SER A 37 -9.73 -25.86 -29.69
CA SER A 37 -9.06 -24.69 -29.12
C SER A 37 -9.62 -23.35 -29.62
N LYS A 38 -10.07 -23.27 -30.88
CA LYS A 38 -10.60 -22.03 -31.46
C LYS A 38 -11.98 -21.68 -30.88
N ILE A 39 -12.90 -22.64 -30.86
CA ILE A 39 -14.24 -22.45 -30.29
C ILE A 39 -14.14 -22.13 -28.79
N ARG A 40 -13.22 -22.81 -28.09
CA ARG A 40 -12.96 -22.57 -26.68
C ARG A 40 -12.50 -21.13 -26.39
N ALA A 41 -11.59 -20.58 -27.20
CA ALA A 41 -11.11 -19.21 -27.05
C ALA A 41 -12.24 -18.18 -27.25
N GLU A 42 -13.07 -18.34 -28.28
CA GLU A 42 -14.21 -17.45 -28.53
C GLU A 42 -15.28 -17.55 -27.44
N LEU A 43 -15.56 -18.77 -26.97
CA LEU A 43 -16.50 -19.01 -25.87
C LEU A 43 -16.01 -18.32 -24.59
N TRP A 44 -14.71 -18.39 -24.30
CA TRP A 44 -14.13 -17.73 -23.14
C TRP A 44 -14.22 -16.21 -23.21
N LYS A 45 -13.90 -15.62 -24.37
CA LYS A 45 -14.04 -14.18 -24.60
C LYS A 45 -15.48 -13.73 -24.31
N ARG A 46 -16.46 -14.46 -24.83
CA ARG A 46 -17.89 -14.17 -24.63
C ARG A 46 -18.31 -14.27 -23.17
N ILE A 47 -17.77 -15.25 -22.43
CA ILE A 47 -18.01 -15.39 -20.97
C ILE A 47 -17.45 -14.18 -20.23
N VAL A 48 -16.21 -13.78 -20.51
CA VAL A 48 -15.56 -12.64 -19.86
C VAL A 48 -16.33 -11.34 -20.10
N GLU A 49 -16.82 -11.11 -21.33
CA GLU A 49 -17.61 -9.92 -21.66
C GLU A 49 -19.00 -9.92 -20.97
N SER A 50 -19.55 -11.09 -20.65
CA SER A 50 -20.93 -11.23 -20.17
C SER A 50 -21.07 -11.50 -18.67
N VAL A 51 -19.98 -11.86 -17.98
CA VAL A 51 -20.02 -12.31 -16.57
C VAL A 51 -20.18 -11.16 -15.58
N GLY A 52 -19.86 -9.93 -15.97
CA GLY A 52 -19.99 -8.73 -15.13
C GLY A 52 -19.14 -8.82 -13.88
N THR A 53 -19.76 -8.74 -12.69
CA THR A 53 -19.08 -8.88 -11.39
C THR A 53 -18.99 -10.32 -10.88
N GLY A 54 -19.54 -11.29 -11.63
CA GLY A 54 -19.45 -12.71 -11.30
C GLY A 54 -18.06 -13.29 -11.56
N GLU A 55 -17.77 -14.43 -10.96
CA GLU A 55 -16.54 -15.19 -11.16
C GLU A 55 -16.76 -16.26 -12.24
N ALA A 56 -15.77 -16.44 -13.11
CA ALA A 56 -15.75 -17.51 -14.11
C ALA A 56 -14.42 -18.25 -14.09
N THR A 57 -14.43 -19.55 -14.33
CA THR A 57 -13.23 -20.36 -14.53
C THR A 57 -13.50 -21.37 -15.62
N MET A 58 -12.57 -21.52 -16.57
CA MET A 58 -12.64 -22.48 -17.65
C MET A 58 -11.42 -23.40 -17.59
N SER A 59 -11.62 -24.68 -17.40
CA SER A 59 -10.58 -25.71 -17.42
C SER A 59 -10.68 -26.54 -18.69
N TYR A 60 -9.55 -26.89 -19.29
CA TYR A 60 -9.49 -27.60 -20.57
C TYR A 60 -8.24 -28.46 -20.70
N ALA A 61 -8.33 -29.52 -21.51
CA ALA A 61 -7.19 -30.37 -21.80
C ALA A 61 -6.03 -29.58 -22.45
N PHE A 62 -4.81 -29.78 -21.94
CA PHE A 62 -3.59 -29.13 -22.42
C PHE A 62 -2.40 -30.09 -22.33
N ARG A 63 -1.40 -29.92 -23.19
CA ARG A 63 -0.25 -30.83 -23.26
C ARG A 63 0.85 -30.37 -22.30
N ASN A 64 0.62 -30.60 -21.01
CA ASN A 64 1.58 -30.45 -19.92
C ASN A 64 1.55 -31.68 -19.00
N GLU A 65 2.38 -31.69 -17.96
CA GLU A 65 2.52 -32.83 -17.06
C GLU A 65 1.21 -33.21 -16.34
N ILE A 66 0.35 -32.23 -16.05
CA ILE A 66 -0.93 -32.48 -15.37
C ILE A 66 -2.11 -32.75 -16.33
N GLY A 67 -1.90 -32.60 -17.64
CA GLY A 67 -2.88 -32.90 -18.69
C GLY A 67 -3.99 -31.87 -18.89
N TYR A 68 -3.98 -30.75 -18.17
CA TYR A 68 -4.95 -29.67 -18.33
C TYR A 68 -4.36 -28.29 -18.02
N ASN A 69 -5.03 -27.26 -18.52
CA ASN A 69 -4.79 -25.87 -18.14
C ASN A 69 -6.13 -25.19 -17.86
N PHE A 70 -6.12 -24.04 -17.22
CA PHE A 70 -7.34 -23.33 -16.88
C PHE A 70 -7.15 -21.82 -16.86
N GLU A 71 -8.23 -21.12 -17.14
CA GLU A 71 -8.31 -19.66 -17.16
C GLU A 71 -9.36 -19.20 -16.17
N THR A 72 -9.13 -18.05 -15.54
CA THR A 72 -10.02 -17.51 -14.50
C THR A 72 -10.31 -16.04 -14.74
N HIS A 73 -11.52 -15.60 -14.45
CA HIS A 73 -11.92 -14.19 -14.49
C HIS A 73 -12.67 -13.82 -13.20
N ASN A 74 -12.31 -12.68 -12.60
CA ASN A 74 -12.79 -12.22 -11.28
C ASN A 74 -12.66 -13.25 -10.14
N SER A 75 -11.87 -14.31 -10.33
CA SER A 75 -11.63 -15.34 -9.34
C SER A 75 -10.57 -14.88 -8.35
N THR A 76 -10.69 -15.36 -7.11
CA THR A 76 -9.60 -15.26 -6.14
C THR A 76 -8.43 -16.17 -6.49
N LYS A 77 -8.65 -17.20 -7.30
CA LYS A 77 -7.62 -18.13 -7.74
C LYS A 77 -7.00 -17.63 -9.03
N ILE A 78 -5.68 -17.48 -9.07
CA ILE A 78 -4.93 -17.01 -10.24
C ILE A 78 -4.11 -18.19 -10.79
N PRO A 79 -4.26 -18.56 -12.08
CA PRO A 79 -3.39 -19.54 -12.71
C PRO A 79 -1.98 -18.93 -12.86
N MET A 80 -0.96 -19.66 -12.42
CA MET A 80 0.44 -19.30 -12.58
C MET A 80 1.16 -20.47 -13.22
N ASP A 81 1.84 -20.24 -14.34
CA ASP A 81 2.67 -21.26 -14.97
C ASP A 81 4.04 -21.31 -14.26
N PHE A 82 4.42 -22.49 -13.79
CA PHE A 82 5.75 -22.75 -13.25
C PHE A 82 6.32 -23.98 -13.95
N ASP A 83 7.27 -23.75 -14.86
CA ASP A 83 7.94 -24.79 -15.63
C ASP A 83 6.97 -25.70 -16.44
N GLY A 84 5.91 -25.10 -17.00
CA GLY A 84 4.89 -25.81 -17.77
C GLY A 84 3.77 -26.44 -16.94
N ILE A 85 3.82 -26.37 -15.61
CA ILE A 85 2.77 -26.83 -14.69
C ILE A 85 1.91 -25.63 -14.26
N PRO A 86 0.59 -25.62 -14.52
CA PRO A 86 -0.28 -24.55 -14.06
C PRO A 86 -0.62 -24.76 -12.58
N LEU A 87 -0.05 -23.90 -11.75
CA LEU A 87 -0.31 -23.81 -10.31
C LEU A 87 -1.46 -22.85 -10.02
N VAL A 88 -2.19 -23.13 -8.95
CA VAL A 88 -3.31 -22.28 -8.49
C VAL A 88 -2.83 -21.43 -7.32
N PHE A 89 -2.60 -20.13 -7.56
CA PHE A 89 -2.32 -19.19 -6.49
C PHE A 89 -3.62 -18.67 -5.88
N THR A 90 -3.83 -18.90 -4.57
CA THR A 90 -4.96 -18.31 -3.83
C THR A 90 -4.42 -17.30 -2.82
N PRO A 91 -4.68 -15.99 -2.99
CA PRO A 91 -4.31 -14.97 -2.03
C PRO A 91 -5.04 -15.22 -0.70
N ILE A 92 -4.29 -15.31 0.40
CA ILE A 92 -4.85 -15.50 1.74
C ILE A 92 -5.55 -14.21 2.17
N LYS A 93 -6.89 -14.21 2.20
CA LYS A 93 -7.66 -13.17 2.92
C LYS A 93 -7.67 -13.51 4.42
N LYS A 94 -7.08 -12.65 5.25
CA LYS A 94 -7.33 -12.67 6.71
C LYS A 94 -8.84 -12.54 6.94
N THR A 95 -9.45 -13.51 7.61
CA THR A 95 -10.88 -13.50 7.93
C THR A 95 -11.07 -13.24 9.42
N GLU A 96 -11.86 -12.21 9.73
CA GLU A 96 -12.42 -11.91 11.05
C GLU A 96 -13.32 -13.07 11.51
N THR A 97 -13.17 -13.45 12.78
CA THR A 97 -13.99 -14.48 13.44
C THR A 97 -15.45 -14.05 13.54
N THR A 98 -16.34 -14.89 13.03
CA THR A 98 -17.79 -14.74 13.07
C THR A 98 -18.32 -15.13 14.45
N ASP A 99 -18.87 -14.17 15.19
CA ASP A 99 -19.49 -14.41 16.50
C ASP A 99 -20.98 -14.77 16.34
N GLN A 100 -21.39 -15.84 17.02
CA GLN A 100 -22.74 -16.38 17.02
C GLN A 100 -23.74 -15.41 17.70
N LYS A 101 -24.97 -15.36 17.17
CA LYS A 101 -26.09 -14.60 17.74
C LYS A 101 -26.55 -15.18 19.08
N LEU A 102 -26.57 -14.36 20.13
CA LEU A 102 -27.36 -14.57 21.35
C LEU A 102 -28.05 -13.26 21.81
N GLY A 103 -29.38 -13.32 21.90
CA GLY A 103 -30.18 -12.72 22.99
C GLY A 103 -30.36 -11.20 23.08
N PHE A 104 -31.59 -10.75 22.79
CA PHE A 104 -32.06 -9.38 23.00
C PHE A 104 -32.10 -9.00 24.49
N SER A 105 -31.36 -7.96 24.88
CA SER A 105 -31.55 -7.26 26.16
C SER A 105 -31.90 -5.79 25.91
N LYS A 106 -32.94 -5.28 26.58
CA LYS A 106 -33.44 -3.89 26.44
C LYS A 106 -32.35 -2.81 26.64
N ALA A 107 -31.30 -3.12 27.40
CA ALA A 107 -30.13 -2.24 27.57
C ALA A 107 -29.32 -2.03 26.26
N ALA A 108 -29.27 -3.03 25.36
CA ALA A 108 -28.61 -2.91 24.06
C ALA A 108 -29.39 -1.99 23.09
N MET A 109 -30.72 -1.97 23.18
CA MET A 109 -31.57 -1.08 22.39
C MET A 109 -31.44 0.39 22.83
N MET A 110 -31.35 0.68 24.13
CA MET A 110 -31.09 2.04 24.65
C MET A 110 -29.67 2.56 24.31
N ARG A 111 -28.68 1.67 24.19
CA ARG A 111 -27.34 2.04 23.66
C ARG A 111 -27.37 2.29 22.15
N LYS A 112 -28.22 1.57 21.39
CA LYS A 112 -28.43 1.80 19.96
C LYS A 112 -29.05 3.17 19.71
N SER A 113 -30.09 3.58 20.44
CA SER A 113 -30.76 4.87 20.20
C SER A 113 -29.86 6.09 20.47
N LYS A 114 -28.97 6.02 21.48
CA LYS A 114 -27.97 7.08 21.73
C LYS A 114 -26.86 7.14 20.68
N ARG A 115 -26.63 6.07 19.92
CA ARG A 115 -25.66 6.03 18.80
C ARG A 115 -26.22 6.50 17.45
N TYR A 116 -27.54 6.68 17.33
CA TYR A 116 -28.18 7.11 16.08
C TYR A 116 -28.48 8.62 15.99
N SER A 117 -28.00 9.44 16.94
CA SER A 117 -28.16 10.90 16.89
C SER A 117 -26.96 11.67 16.31
N SER A 118 -25.97 10.99 15.74
CA SER A 118 -24.90 11.65 15.00
C SER A 118 -24.54 10.80 13.80
N LYS A 119 -25.40 10.90 12.78
CA LYS A 119 -25.12 10.46 11.43
C LYS A 119 -24.11 11.45 10.85
N ASP A 120 -22.84 11.19 11.08
CA ASP A 120 -21.76 11.82 10.33
C ASP A 120 -20.87 10.73 9.73
N THR A 121 -20.43 11.00 8.52
CA THR A 121 -19.89 10.06 7.54
C THR A 121 -18.52 9.56 8.03
N GLN A 122 -18.43 8.31 8.51
CA GLN A 122 -17.15 7.75 8.98
C GLN A 122 -16.23 7.43 7.79
N ASN A 123 -15.38 8.40 7.44
CA ASN A 123 -14.07 8.16 6.87
C ASN A 123 -13.28 7.25 7.82
N ASN A 124 -12.77 6.13 7.32
CA ASN A 124 -11.82 5.27 8.02
C ASN A 124 -10.47 6.04 8.11
N SER A 125 -10.34 6.98 9.06
CA SER A 125 -9.18 7.88 9.13
C SER A 125 -7.96 7.11 9.64
N LYS A 126 -7.11 6.68 8.72
CA LYS A 126 -5.77 6.16 9.01
C LYS A 126 -4.94 7.28 9.62
N ASN A 127 -4.35 7.03 10.78
CA ASN A 127 -3.49 8.00 11.46
C ASN A 127 -2.03 7.59 11.34
N TYR A 128 -1.22 8.42 10.69
CA TYR A 128 0.21 8.19 10.54
C TYR A 128 0.94 9.53 10.30
N VAL A 129 2.25 9.52 10.51
CA VAL A 129 3.11 10.68 10.32
C VAL A 129 4.16 10.34 9.28
N VAL A 130 4.18 11.08 8.17
CA VAL A 130 5.25 10.99 7.18
C VAL A 130 6.37 11.91 7.63
N ILE A 131 7.61 11.42 7.67
CA ILE A 131 8.79 12.22 8.01
C ILE A 131 9.79 12.22 6.86
N ASP A 132 10.55 13.29 6.77
CA ASP A 132 11.72 13.43 5.91
C ASP A 132 12.68 14.43 6.55
N LEU A 133 13.99 14.18 6.44
CA LEU A 133 15.05 14.99 7.03
C LEU A 133 16.08 15.40 5.98
N GLU A 134 16.56 16.64 6.08
CA GLU A 134 17.81 17.04 5.45
C GLU A 134 18.95 17.04 6.46
N THR A 135 20.14 16.66 6.02
CA THR A 135 21.32 16.44 6.90
C THR A 135 22.60 17.01 6.29
N THR A 136 23.64 17.20 7.10
CA THR A 136 24.96 17.65 6.61
C THR A 136 25.74 16.58 5.84
N GLY A 137 25.32 15.31 5.93
CA GLY A 137 25.99 14.16 5.36
C GLY A 137 25.23 12.86 5.65
N LEU A 138 25.91 11.72 5.68
CA LEU A 138 25.26 10.41 5.72
C LEU A 138 25.48 9.65 7.04
N ASP A 139 26.36 10.14 7.91
CA ASP A 139 26.69 9.46 9.16
C ASP A 139 25.97 10.11 10.36
N PRO A 140 24.99 9.45 11.00
CA PRO A 140 24.24 10.07 12.11
C PRO A 140 25.10 10.43 13.34
N ILE A 141 26.28 9.83 13.49
CA ILE A 141 27.23 10.10 14.57
C ILE A 141 27.94 11.43 14.34
N ASP A 142 28.51 11.60 13.15
CA ASP A 142 29.37 12.74 12.82
C ASP A 142 28.60 13.90 12.16
N ASP A 143 27.55 13.60 11.40
CA ASP A 143 26.69 14.57 10.73
C ASP A 143 25.50 15.01 11.59
N ARG A 144 24.82 16.08 11.16
CA ARG A 144 23.71 16.69 11.88
C ARG A 144 22.49 16.87 11.00
N ILE A 145 21.32 16.83 11.62
CA ILE A 145 20.04 17.22 11.02
C ILE A 145 20.07 18.74 10.81
N ILE A 146 19.59 19.20 9.66
CA ILE A 146 19.54 20.62 9.30
C ILE A 146 18.14 21.10 8.91
N GLU A 147 17.25 20.20 8.50
CA GLU A 147 15.82 20.44 8.37
C GLU A 147 15.06 19.19 8.82
N ILE A 148 13.91 19.42 9.46
CA ILE A 148 12.94 18.40 9.80
C ILE A 148 11.63 18.74 9.11
N ALA A 149 11.00 17.76 8.46
CA ALA A 149 9.61 17.84 8.07
C ALA A 149 8.81 16.64 8.57
N ALA A 150 7.58 16.89 8.99
CA ALA A 150 6.63 15.88 9.37
C ALA A 150 5.21 16.26 8.95
N ILE A 151 4.46 15.32 8.38
CA ILE A 151 3.07 15.49 7.96
C ILE A 151 2.22 14.45 8.66
N LYS A 152 1.36 14.89 9.56
CA LYS A 152 0.43 14.05 10.29
C LYS A 152 -0.87 13.94 9.52
N ILE A 153 -1.17 12.73 9.06
CA ILE A 153 -2.42 12.36 8.40
C ILE A 153 -3.36 11.79 9.46
N GLY A 154 -4.61 12.25 9.47
CA GLY A 154 -5.65 11.77 10.36
C GLY A 154 -6.99 12.41 9.99
N LYS A 155 -7.80 12.80 10.97
CA LYS A 155 -9.02 13.60 10.70
C LYS A 155 -8.72 14.93 10.01
N GLU A 156 -7.61 15.54 10.41
CA GLU A 156 -7.06 16.75 9.81
C GLU A 156 -5.61 16.47 9.44
N THR A 157 -5.17 16.99 8.29
CA THR A 157 -3.75 17.01 7.94
C THR A 157 -3.08 18.15 8.67
N LYS A 158 -2.02 17.84 9.42
CA LYS A 158 -1.16 18.84 10.07
C LYS A 158 0.24 18.71 9.56
N GLU A 159 0.95 19.82 9.47
CA GLU A 159 2.34 19.87 9.03
C GLU A 159 3.20 20.48 10.13
N TYR A 160 4.41 19.96 10.27
CA TYR A 160 5.47 20.48 11.11
C TYR A 160 6.74 20.57 10.27
N THR A 161 7.37 21.74 10.27
CA THR A 161 8.69 21.93 9.67
C THR A 161 9.52 22.84 10.55
N CYS A 162 10.82 22.56 10.63
CA CYS A 162 11.78 23.48 11.20
C CYS A 162 13.18 23.26 10.63
N PHE A 163 13.97 24.33 10.60
CA PHE A 163 15.41 24.25 10.45
C PHE A 163 16.07 23.95 11.80
N VAL A 164 17.18 23.22 11.76
CA VAL A 164 17.98 22.93 12.93
C VAL A 164 19.28 23.72 12.86
N LYS A 165 19.53 24.53 13.90
CA LYS A 165 20.68 25.42 13.97
C LYS A 165 21.99 24.64 13.99
N GLN A 166 22.93 25.07 13.16
CA GLN A 166 24.30 24.57 13.12
C GLN A 166 25.28 25.70 13.46
N GLU A 167 26.31 25.36 14.24
CA GLU A 167 27.41 26.28 14.54
C GLU A 167 28.37 26.44 13.36
N LYS A 168 28.52 25.37 12.57
CA LYS A 168 29.39 25.34 11.39
C LYS A 168 28.61 25.70 10.14
N GLU A 169 29.26 26.42 9.24
CA GLU A 169 28.70 26.71 7.93
C GLU A 169 28.47 25.42 7.12
N LEU A 170 27.34 25.34 6.42
CA LEU A 170 27.08 24.22 5.52
C LEU A 170 28.04 24.26 4.33
N THR A 171 28.51 23.08 3.90
CA THR A 171 29.33 22.99 2.69
C THR A 171 28.55 23.45 1.45
N GLN A 172 29.26 24.00 0.46
CA GLN A 172 28.64 24.43 -0.80
C GLN A 172 27.89 23.30 -1.52
N LYS A 173 28.33 22.05 -1.34
CA LYS A 173 27.65 20.87 -1.86
C LYS A 173 26.26 20.71 -1.25
N ILE A 174 26.13 20.81 0.07
CA ILE A 174 24.84 20.70 0.77
C ILE A 174 23.94 21.87 0.41
N LYS A 175 24.45 23.11 0.42
CA LYS A 175 23.67 24.30 0.02
C LYS A 175 23.09 24.16 -1.39
N LYS A 176 23.88 23.67 -2.36
CA LYS A 176 23.42 23.43 -3.73
C LYS A 176 22.43 22.27 -3.85
N LEU A 177 22.59 21.23 -3.03
CA LEU A 177 21.72 20.07 -3.05
C LEU A 177 20.34 20.43 -2.48
N THR A 178 20.30 21.03 -1.29
CA THR A 178 19.06 21.23 -0.52
C THR A 178 18.40 22.59 -0.73
N GLY A 179 19.14 23.55 -1.29
CA GLY A 179 18.71 24.94 -1.41
C GLY A 179 18.64 25.69 -0.08
N ILE A 180 19.15 25.11 1.02
CA ILE A 180 19.17 25.76 2.33
C ILE A 180 20.12 26.94 2.34
N SER A 181 19.59 28.11 2.70
CA SER A 181 20.38 29.31 2.96
C SER A 181 21.02 29.28 4.35
N GLN A 182 22.13 30.01 4.48
CA GLN A 182 22.80 30.17 5.76
C GLN A 182 21.88 30.83 6.82
N ILE A 183 21.04 31.78 6.40
CA ILE A 183 20.11 32.51 7.24
C ILE A 183 19.05 31.57 7.86
N GLU A 184 18.55 30.59 7.10
CA GLU A 184 17.60 29.60 7.60
C GLU A 184 18.21 28.72 8.70
N ILE A 185 19.48 28.34 8.55
CA ILE A 185 20.21 27.56 9.56
C ILE A 185 20.49 28.39 10.80
N GLU A 186 20.93 29.64 10.65
CA GLU A 186 21.24 30.52 11.78
C GLU A 186 20.01 30.83 12.64
N ASN A 187 18.85 30.99 11.98
CA ASN A 187 17.54 31.18 12.61
C ASN A 187 16.84 29.86 12.99
N GLY A 188 17.49 28.72 12.76
CA GLY A 188 16.97 27.41 13.11
C GLY A 188 16.81 27.21 14.61
N LYS A 189 16.07 26.17 14.99
CA LYS A 189 15.90 25.75 16.37
C LYS A 189 17.12 24.96 16.84
N GLU A 190 17.40 25.00 18.14
CA GLU A 190 18.37 24.06 18.73
C GLU A 190 17.90 22.61 18.50
N GLU A 191 18.84 21.69 18.20
CA GLU A 191 18.54 20.28 17.93
C GLU A 191 17.66 19.66 19.02
N LYS A 192 17.91 20.01 20.28
CA LYS A 192 17.13 19.54 21.43
C LYS A 192 15.65 19.96 21.37
N ILE A 193 15.38 21.20 20.98
CA ILE A 193 14.03 21.75 20.89
C ILE A 193 13.32 21.13 19.68
N ALA A 194 13.97 21.14 18.52
CA ALA A 194 13.45 20.59 17.28
C ALA A 194 13.04 19.11 17.43
N ILE A 195 13.90 18.28 18.02
CA ILE A 195 13.60 16.86 18.26
C ILE A 195 12.47 16.68 19.28
N SER A 196 12.40 17.52 20.31
CA SER A 196 11.34 17.41 21.32
C SER A 196 9.96 17.75 20.73
N GLU A 197 9.87 18.81 19.95
CA GLU A 197 8.65 19.20 19.23
C GLU A 197 8.26 18.16 18.17
N LEU A 198 9.23 17.60 17.43
CA LEU A 198 8.97 16.51 16.48
C LEU A 198 8.35 15.30 17.19
N LEU A 199 8.90 14.88 18.33
CA LEU A 199 8.36 13.74 19.08
C LEU A 199 6.95 14.03 19.63
N GLU A 200 6.68 15.25 20.08
CA GLU A 200 5.34 15.68 20.50
C GLU A 200 4.35 15.63 19.33
N PHE A 201 4.77 16.12 18.15
CA PHE A 201 3.99 16.10 16.92
C PHE A 201 3.66 14.67 16.48
N ILE A 202 4.67 13.78 16.50
CA ILE A 202 4.51 12.35 16.19
C ILE A 202 3.56 11.68 17.19
N GLY A 203 3.78 11.89 18.48
CA GLY A 203 3.03 11.24 19.54
C GLY A 203 3.15 9.71 19.46
N LYS A 204 2.01 9.01 19.45
CA LYS A 204 1.95 7.54 19.37
C LYS A 204 1.70 6.99 17.96
N GLU A 205 1.62 7.87 16.96
CA GLU A 205 1.25 7.45 15.61
C GLU A 205 2.38 6.66 14.93
N SER A 206 2.01 5.88 13.91
CA SER A 206 3.00 5.20 13.08
C SER A 206 3.77 6.20 12.23
N ILE A 207 5.03 5.91 11.98
CA ILE A 207 5.93 6.75 11.18
C ILE A 207 6.11 6.13 9.80
N LEU A 208 6.00 6.95 8.77
CA LEU A 208 6.30 6.64 7.38
C LEU A 208 7.46 7.50 6.89
N GLY A 209 8.26 6.95 5.99
CA GLY A 209 9.26 7.71 5.23
C GLY A 209 9.79 6.85 4.09
N TYR A 210 10.61 7.43 3.22
CA TYR A 210 11.21 6.69 2.12
C TYR A 210 12.68 6.40 2.43
N ASN A 211 13.05 5.11 2.55
CA ASN A 211 14.31 4.72 3.16
C ASN A 211 14.45 5.24 4.60
N VAL A 212 13.33 5.23 5.33
CA VAL A 212 13.13 5.88 6.65
C VAL A 212 14.09 5.42 7.75
N ASP A 213 14.74 4.27 7.58
CA ASP A 213 15.78 3.81 8.51
C ASP A 213 16.93 4.84 8.61
N PHE A 214 17.19 5.61 7.54
CA PHE A 214 18.10 6.74 7.52
C PHE A 214 17.65 7.84 8.50
N ASP A 215 16.45 8.38 8.34
CA ASP A 215 15.91 9.45 9.18
C ASP A 215 15.84 9.05 10.65
N ILE A 216 15.36 7.83 10.91
CA ILE A 216 15.23 7.26 12.25
C ILE A 216 16.61 7.10 12.91
N SER A 217 17.67 6.79 12.14
CA SER A 217 19.02 6.72 12.69
C SER A 217 19.51 8.08 13.18
N PHE A 218 19.26 9.16 12.44
CA PHE A 218 19.60 10.53 12.83
C PHE A 218 18.80 10.99 14.06
N ILE A 219 17.48 10.73 14.08
CA ILE A 219 16.63 11.05 15.23
C ILE A 219 17.12 10.32 16.49
N ASN A 220 17.42 9.02 16.37
CA ASN A 220 17.88 8.22 17.50
C ASN A 220 19.26 8.64 18.01
N GLU A 221 20.17 9.05 17.13
CA GLU A 221 21.47 9.57 17.57
C GLU A 221 21.33 10.95 18.22
N ALA A 222 20.44 11.82 17.73
CA ALA A 222 20.10 13.08 18.40
C ALA A 222 19.49 12.83 19.80
N LEU A 223 18.61 11.83 19.94
CA LEU A 223 18.05 11.42 21.23
C LEU A 223 19.13 10.88 22.17
N LYS A 224 20.07 10.10 21.65
CA LYS A 224 21.21 9.57 22.41
C LYS A 224 22.13 10.68 22.93
N ARG A 225 22.44 11.69 22.10
CA ARG A 225 23.17 12.92 22.54
C ARG A 225 22.45 13.63 23.68
N GLN A 226 21.12 13.58 23.69
CA GLN A 226 20.26 14.15 24.73
C GLN A 226 19.99 13.19 25.91
N LYS A 227 20.63 12.01 25.95
CA LYS A 227 20.40 10.95 26.96
C LYS A 227 18.93 10.51 27.07
N LYS A 228 18.20 10.56 25.95
CA LYS A 228 16.81 10.10 25.83
C LYS A 228 16.77 8.69 25.21
N LYS A 229 15.65 8.00 25.41
CA LYS A 229 15.39 6.71 24.76
C LYS A 229 15.18 6.90 23.26
N LYS A 230 15.44 5.82 22.51
CA LYS A 230 15.13 5.74 21.08
C LYS A 230 13.63 5.83 20.85
N ILE A 231 13.25 6.17 19.61
CA ILE A 231 11.86 6.16 19.18
C ILE A 231 11.31 4.72 19.18
N GLU A 232 10.09 4.55 19.69
CA GLU A 232 9.43 3.24 19.83
C GLU A 232 8.21 3.09 18.90
N ASN A 233 7.91 4.13 18.13
CA ASN A 233 6.80 4.15 17.18
C ASN A 233 6.95 3.05 16.13
N LYS A 234 5.83 2.55 15.62
CA LYS A 234 5.83 1.62 14.50
C LYS A 234 6.31 2.34 13.24
N ILE A 235 7.32 1.79 12.58
CA ILE A 235 7.97 2.39 11.41
C ILE A 235 7.60 1.61 10.14
N TYR A 236 7.28 2.34 9.08
CA TYR A 236 7.01 1.82 7.76
C TYR A 236 7.88 2.50 6.72
N ASP A 237 8.78 1.74 6.11
CA ASP A 237 9.59 2.22 4.99
C ASP A 237 8.83 2.06 3.67
N VAL A 238 8.41 3.18 3.10
CA VAL A 238 7.67 3.24 1.82
C VAL A 238 8.44 2.55 0.70
N MET A 239 9.78 2.61 0.70
CA MET A 239 10.61 1.96 -0.31
C MET A 239 10.44 0.43 -0.27
N LYS A 240 10.29 -0.17 0.92
CA LYS A 240 10.12 -1.63 1.06
C LYS A 240 8.81 -2.09 0.41
N TYR A 241 7.73 -1.34 0.63
CA TYR A 241 6.44 -1.65 0.00
C TYR A 241 6.44 -1.38 -1.51
N ALA A 242 7.14 -0.33 -1.95
CA ALA A 242 7.31 -0.08 -3.38
C ALA A 242 8.08 -1.22 -4.08
N LYS A 243 9.11 -1.77 -3.42
CA LYS A 243 9.86 -2.96 -3.90
C LYS A 243 8.97 -4.18 -4.03
N ASP A 244 8.12 -4.42 -3.02
CA ASP A 244 7.21 -5.57 -3.02
C ASP A 244 6.17 -5.48 -4.15
N GLU A 245 5.60 -4.29 -4.41
CA GLU A 245 4.62 -4.09 -5.49
C GLU A 245 5.26 -4.00 -6.89
N LYS A 246 6.52 -3.55 -7.00
CA LYS A 246 7.21 -3.26 -8.27
C LYS A 246 8.63 -3.83 -8.32
N ALA A 247 8.74 -5.16 -8.30
CA ALA A 247 10.00 -5.88 -8.14
C ALA A 247 11.08 -5.67 -9.24
N SER A 248 10.74 -5.16 -10.41
CA SER A 248 11.61 -5.14 -11.60
C SER A 248 12.14 -3.76 -12.01
N LEU A 249 12.19 -2.80 -11.07
CA LEU A 249 12.75 -1.47 -11.35
C LEU A 249 14.29 -1.50 -11.46
N LYS A 250 14.82 -0.69 -12.39
CA LYS A 250 16.28 -0.51 -12.57
C LYS A 250 17.01 -0.15 -11.27
N ASN A 251 16.35 0.67 -10.45
CA ASN A 251 16.77 1.02 -9.10
C ASN A 251 15.55 1.53 -8.31
N TYR A 252 15.69 1.63 -7.00
CA TYR A 252 14.64 2.11 -6.11
C TYR A 252 14.98 3.47 -5.50
N LYS A 253 15.60 4.37 -6.28
CA LYS A 253 15.65 5.79 -5.91
C LYS A 253 14.23 6.37 -5.99
N LEU A 254 13.90 7.30 -5.11
CA LEU A 254 12.56 7.90 -5.03
C LEU A 254 12.05 8.36 -6.40
N GLU A 255 12.86 9.10 -7.16
CA GLU A 255 12.50 9.54 -8.53
C GLU A 255 12.14 8.41 -9.50
N THR A 256 12.82 7.25 -9.40
CA THR A 256 12.53 6.10 -10.28
C THR A 256 11.20 5.46 -9.90
N VAL A 257 10.95 5.33 -8.59
CA VAL A 257 9.68 4.80 -8.08
C VAL A 257 8.52 5.74 -8.39
N LEU A 258 8.67 7.05 -8.22
CA LEU A 258 7.60 8.02 -8.51
C LEU A 258 7.09 7.90 -9.96
N LYS A 259 8.01 7.78 -10.93
CA LYS A 259 7.67 7.60 -12.35
C LYS A 259 6.87 6.33 -12.60
N GLU A 260 7.25 5.22 -11.95
CA GLU A 260 6.53 3.95 -12.05
C GLU A 260 5.09 4.04 -11.52
N TYR A 261 4.85 4.86 -10.50
CA TYR A 261 3.51 5.13 -9.96
C TYR A 261 2.77 6.29 -10.67
N GLY A 262 3.29 6.76 -11.81
CA GLY A 262 2.72 7.84 -12.60
C GLY A 262 2.73 9.20 -11.89
N ILE A 263 3.69 9.42 -10.99
CA ILE A 263 3.92 10.71 -10.33
C ILE A 263 5.09 11.41 -11.03
N ASN A 264 4.79 12.44 -11.81
CA ASN A 264 5.77 13.21 -12.57
C ASN A 264 6.26 14.43 -11.78
N GLU A 265 6.75 14.21 -10.57
CA GLU A 265 7.32 15.26 -9.71
C GLU A 265 8.83 15.05 -9.56
N LYS A 266 9.58 16.14 -9.49
CA LYS A 266 11.02 16.10 -9.17
C LYS A 266 11.18 16.12 -7.66
N VAL A 267 12.23 15.47 -7.15
CA VAL A 267 12.60 15.49 -5.73
C VAL A 267 13.51 16.71 -5.51
N PRO A 268 13.02 17.81 -4.90
CA PRO A 268 13.81 19.03 -4.72
C PRO A 268 14.92 18.95 -3.67
N HIS A 269 14.99 17.89 -2.85
CA HIS A 269 15.84 17.83 -1.66
C HIS A 269 15.47 18.93 -0.66
N ARG A 270 14.19 18.95 -0.31
CA ARG A 270 13.59 19.90 0.61
C ARG A 270 12.57 19.14 1.44
N ALA A 271 12.84 18.97 2.73
CA ALA A 271 12.19 17.97 3.55
C ALA A 271 10.66 18.03 3.49
N MET A 272 10.05 19.22 3.55
CA MET A 272 8.58 19.32 3.50
C MET A 272 8.01 18.89 2.14
N LYS A 273 8.65 19.29 1.03
CA LYS A 273 8.19 18.90 -0.31
C LYS A 273 8.41 17.41 -0.54
N ASP A 274 9.53 16.87 -0.07
CA ASP A 274 9.83 15.46 -0.19
C ASP A 274 8.88 14.62 0.68
N ALA A 275 8.57 15.04 1.90
CA ALA A 275 7.53 14.42 2.73
C ALA A 275 6.15 14.42 2.05
N GLN A 276 5.76 15.51 1.36
CA GLN A 276 4.50 15.57 0.58
C GLN A 276 4.52 14.58 -0.59
N ILE A 277 5.64 14.48 -1.32
CA ILE A 277 5.84 13.53 -2.41
C ILE A 277 5.76 12.08 -1.90
N ILE A 278 6.42 11.79 -0.78
CA ILE A 278 6.41 10.48 -0.11
C ILE A 278 4.99 10.14 0.35
N GLN A 279 4.26 11.10 0.91
CA GLN A 279 2.86 10.94 1.31
C GLN A 279 1.97 10.60 0.10
N LYS A 280 2.14 11.30 -1.02
CA LYS A 280 1.44 11.03 -2.27
C LYS A 280 1.77 9.64 -2.80
N LEU A 281 3.05 9.24 -2.81
CA LEU A 281 3.48 7.91 -3.21
C LEU A 281 2.85 6.84 -2.30
N ALA A 282 2.95 7.01 -0.98
CA ALA A 282 2.40 6.08 -0.01
C ALA A 282 0.89 5.85 -0.22
N SER A 283 0.13 6.90 -0.55
CA SER A 283 -1.31 6.78 -0.84
C SER A 283 -1.65 5.90 -2.04
N LYS A 284 -0.70 5.71 -2.96
CA LYS A 284 -0.84 4.84 -4.13
C LYS A 284 -0.39 3.40 -3.89
N ILE A 285 0.37 3.16 -2.83
CA ILE A 285 0.87 1.82 -2.46
C ILE A 285 -0.17 1.14 -1.58
N LYS A 286 -0.93 0.22 -2.16
CA LYS A 286 -2.07 -0.40 -1.51
C LYS A 286 -1.66 -1.27 -0.33
N THR A 287 -0.59 -2.05 -0.48
CA THR A 287 -0.06 -2.95 0.55
C THR A 287 0.38 -2.23 1.82
N LEU A 288 0.93 -1.02 1.67
CA LEU A 288 1.28 -0.13 2.76
C LEU A 288 0.03 0.43 3.42
N MET A 289 -0.87 0.97 2.60
CA MET A 289 -2.12 1.53 3.08
C MET A 289 -2.94 0.50 3.86
N ASP A 290 -2.98 -0.76 3.46
CA ASP A 290 -3.72 -1.81 4.18
C ASP A 290 -3.13 -2.15 5.56
N LYS A 291 -1.89 -1.76 5.85
CA LYS A 291 -1.25 -1.95 7.17
C LYS A 291 -1.42 -0.75 8.12
N LEU A 292 -1.79 0.42 7.59
CA LEU A 292 -2.03 1.67 8.34
C LEU A 292 -3.50 1.75 8.77
#